data_AF-A0A4S3J7S6-F1
#
_entry.id   AF-A0A4S3J7S6-F1
#
_cell.length_a   1.000
_cell.length_b   1.000
_cell.length_c   1.000
_cell.angle_alpha   90.00
_cell.angle_beta   90.00
_cell.angle_gamma   90.00
#
_symmetry.space_group_name_H-M   'P 1'
#
loop_
_entity.id
_entity.type
_entity.pdbx_description
1 polymer ?
#
loop_
_entity_poly.entity_id
_entity_poly.type
_entity_poly.pdbx_seq_one_letter_code
_entity_poly.pdbx_strand_id
1 'polypeptide(L)'
;MAKGKILHKLVIVELVLAICHGTFIFLHGPLYGWYLSVTAIGLNLSYTLHNVIAWFKIKPFLPRWGIWVYLVTLLLAQPYWVLEIYANFVFFNKHDLLFLKTRPLEPLFR
;
A
#
# COMPACT_ATOMS: atom_id res chain seq x y z
N MET A 1 24.04 -14.87 -11.80
CA MET A 1 22.78 -15.63 -11.96
C MET A 1 21.88 -15.67 -10.70
N ALA A 2 22.40 -15.53 -9.47
CA ALA A 2 21.59 -15.61 -8.23
C ALA A 2 20.67 -14.39 -7.95
N LYS A 3 21.07 -13.17 -8.34
CA LYS A 3 20.27 -11.94 -8.11
C LYS A 3 18.91 -11.95 -8.82
N GLY A 4 18.82 -12.54 -10.01
CA GLY A 4 17.54 -12.69 -10.74
C GLY A 4 16.54 -13.60 -10.04
N LYS A 5 17.00 -14.66 -9.35
CA LYS A 5 16.14 -15.60 -8.62
C LYS A 5 15.49 -14.96 -7.39
N ILE A 6 16.20 -14.06 -6.70
CA ILE A 6 15.69 -13.36 -5.52
C ILE A 6 14.63 -12.33 -5.92
N LEU A 7 14.88 -11.59 -7.01
CA LEU A 7 13.93 -10.59 -7.52
C LEU A 7 12.59 -11.23 -7.91
N HIS A 8 12.63 -12.38 -8.58
CA HIS A 8 11.42 -13.09 -8.98
C HIS A 8 10.62 -13.59 -7.77
N LYS A 9 11.29 -14.09 -6.73
CA LYS A 9 10.65 -14.47 -5.47
C LYS A 9 9.97 -13.28 -4.78
N LEU A 10 10.62 -12.11 -4.76
CA LEU A 10 10.04 -10.89 -4.18
C LEU A 10 8.77 -10.45 -4.94
N VAL A 11 8.78 -10.52 -6.27
CA VAL A 11 7.60 -10.21 -7.09
C VAL A 11 6.44 -11.19 -6.82
N ILE A 12 6.73 -12.48 -6.61
CA ILE A 12 5.70 -13.46 -6.24
C ILE A 12 5.09 -13.12 -4.87
N VAL A 13 5.92 -12.77 -3.88
CA VAL A 13 5.43 -12.37 -2.54
C VAL A 13 4.57 -11.12 -2.60
N GLU A 14 4.99 -10.11 -3.36
CA GLU A 14 4.21 -8.91 -3.64
C GLU A 14 2.84 -9.27 -4.22
N LEU A 15 2.82 -10.08 -5.29
CA LEU A 15 1.58 -10.46 -5.96
C LEU A 15 0.61 -11.21 -5.02
N VAL A 16 1.13 -12.12 -4.19
CA VAL A 16 0.31 -12.85 -3.20
C VAL A 16 -0.28 -11.90 -2.15
N LEU A 17 0.49 -10.92 -1.68
CA LEU A 17 -0.01 -9.92 -0.72
C LEU A 17 -1.11 -9.03 -1.32
N ALA A 18 -1.02 -8.70 -2.60
CA ALA A 18 -2.00 -7.85 -3.29
C ALA A 18 -3.29 -8.59 -3.67
N ILE A 19 -3.20 -9.85 -4.11
CA ILE A 19 -4.37 -10.63 -4.59
C ILE A 19 -5.44 -10.78 -3.50
N CYS A 20 -5.02 -10.99 -2.25
CA CYS A 20 -5.94 -11.10 -1.12
C CYS A 20 -6.77 -9.84 -0.87
N HIS A 21 -6.30 -8.67 -1.34
CA HIS A 21 -7.10 -7.46 -1.22
C HIS A 21 -8.30 -7.50 -2.15
N GLY A 22 -8.18 -7.93 -3.40
CA GLY A 22 -9.29 -7.95 -4.38
C GLY A 22 -10.45 -8.91 -4.05
N THR A 23 -10.22 -9.89 -3.18
CA THR A 23 -11.24 -10.88 -2.77
C THR A 23 -12.24 -10.35 -1.74
N PHE A 24 -12.06 -9.13 -1.24
CA PHE A 24 -13.00 -8.50 -0.28
C PHE A 24 -14.44 -8.37 -0.79
N ILE A 25 -14.63 -8.26 -2.11
CA ILE A 25 -15.95 -8.10 -2.76
C ILE A 25 -16.87 -9.30 -2.49
N PHE A 26 -16.33 -10.47 -2.16
CA PHE A 26 -17.11 -11.68 -1.93
C PHE A 26 -17.60 -11.84 -0.48
N LEU A 27 -17.10 -11.04 0.47
CA LEU A 27 -17.52 -11.10 1.87
C LEU A 27 -18.72 -10.20 2.16
N HIS A 28 -19.66 -10.69 2.95
CA HIS A 28 -20.81 -9.93 3.45
C HIS A 28 -20.72 -9.81 4.99
N GLY A 29 -21.40 -8.83 5.59
CA GLY A 29 -21.24 -8.45 7.01
C GLY A 29 -21.51 -9.60 8.01
N PRO A 30 -20.95 -9.57 9.24
CA PRO A 30 -20.20 -8.49 9.92
C PRO A 30 -18.67 -8.56 9.78
N LEU A 31 -18.12 -9.58 9.12
CA LEU A 31 -16.66 -9.77 8.99
C LEU A 31 -16.02 -8.94 7.85
N TYR A 32 -16.84 -8.33 7.01
CA TYR A 32 -16.44 -7.55 5.84
C TYR A 32 -15.46 -6.42 6.19
N GLY A 33 -15.77 -5.59 7.19
CA GLY A 33 -14.95 -4.44 7.55
C GLY A 33 -13.56 -4.84 8.06
N TRP A 34 -13.49 -5.89 8.88
CA TRP A 34 -12.23 -6.44 9.38
C TRP A 34 -11.38 -7.03 8.25
N TYR A 35 -11.98 -7.82 7.37
CA TYR A 35 -11.26 -8.41 6.24
C TYR A 35 -10.71 -7.33 5.29
N LEU A 36 -11.52 -6.31 5.00
CA LEU A 36 -11.10 -5.19 4.14
C LEU A 36 -9.91 -4.43 4.75
N SER A 37 -9.96 -4.11 6.04
CA SER A 37 -8.85 -3.39 6.68
C SER A 37 -7.57 -4.23 6.80
N VAL A 38 -7.68 -5.52 7.13
CA VAL A 38 -6.51 -6.42 7.21
C VAL A 38 -5.85 -6.58 5.84
N THR A 39 -6.66 -6.76 4.80
CA THR A 39 -6.13 -6.88 3.44
C THR A 39 -5.61 -5.55 2.89
N ALA A 40 -6.15 -4.41 3.31
CA ALA A 40 -5.59 -3.10 2.99
C ALA A 40 -4.17 -2.92 3.56
N ILE A 41 -3.89 -3.43 4.76
CA ILE A 41 -2.51 -3.46 5.30
C ILE A 41 -1.61 -4.30 4.40
N GLY A 42 -2.08 -5.47 3.96
CA GLY A 42 -1.37 -6.33 3.00
C GLY A 42 -1.07 -5.62 1.68
N LEU A 43 -2.03 -4.87 1.14
CA LEU A 43 -1.88 -4.08 -0.08
C LEU A 43 -0.82 -2.98 0.07
N ASN A 44 -0.83 -2.26 1.19
CA ASN A 44 0.17 -1.22 1.48
C ASN A 44 1.59 -1.80 1.63
N LEU A 45 1.68 -2.97 2.26
CA LEU A 45 2.94 -3.71 2.35
C LEU A 45 3.42 -4.14 0.96
N SER A 46 2.50 -4.62 0.11
CA SER A 46 2.78 -4.93 -1.30
C SER A 46 3.26 -3.71 -2.08
N TYR A 47 2.63 -2.55 -1.91
CA TYR A 47 3.05 -1.29 -2.55
C TYR A 47 4.48 -0.91 -2.17
N THR A 48 4.82 -1.02 -0.88
CA THR A 48 6.18 -0.72 -0.41
C THR A 48 7.20 -1.71 -0.98
N LEU A 49 6.87 -3.00 -1.01
CA LEU A 49 7.72 -4.03 -1.62
C LEU A 49 7.90 -3.81 -3.13
N HIS A 50 6.84 -3.44 -3.85
CA HIS A 50 6.90 -3.13 -5.28
C HIS A 50 7.90 -2.01 -5.58
N ASN A 51 7.85 -0.93 -4.80
CA ASN A 51 8.78 0.19 -4.94
C ASN A 51 10.22 -0.22 -4.59
N VAL A 52 10.43 -1.07 -3.59
CA VAL A 52 11.76 -1.60 -3.30
C VAL A 52 12.29 -2.47 -4.45
N ILE A 53 11.44 -3.31 -5.06
CA ILE A 53 11.78 -4.10 -6.25
C ILE A 53 12.13 -3.18 -7.43
N ALA A 54 11.32 -2.15 -7.68
CA ALA A 54 11.55 -1.15 -8.71
C ALA A 54 12.90 -0.43 -8.48
N TRP A 55 13.18 -0.04 -7.23
CA TRP A 55 14.46 0.54 -6.83
C TRP A 55 15.64 -0.37 -7.20
N PHE A 56 15.59 -1.66 -6.85
CA PHE A 56 16.65 -2.61 -7.22
C PHE A 56 16.87 -2.73 -8.73
N LYS A 57 15.82 -2.57 -9.54
CA LYS A 57 15.89 -2.59 -11.00
C LYS A 57 16.52 -1.32 -11.58
N ILE A 58 16.15 -0.14 -11.05
CA ILE A 58 16.60 1.16 -11.58
C ILE A 58 17.93 1.65 -10.99
N LYS A 59 18.32 1.15 -9.81
CA LYS A 59 19.55 1.52 -9.09
C LYS A 59 20.83 1.51 -9.95
N PRO A 60 21.08 0.55 -10.85
CA PRO A 60 22.28 0.58 -11.70
C PRO A 60 22.24 1.65 -12.80
N PHE A 61 21.06 2.21 -13.11
CA PHE A 61 20.88 3.20 -14.19
C PHE A 61 20.79 4.64 -13.69
N LEU A 62 20.54 4.87 -12.39
CA LEU A 62 20.39 6.22 -11.84
C LEU A 62 21.71 6.81 -11.29
N PRO A 63 21.94 8.12 -11.48
CA PRO A 63 23.01 8.84 -10.77
C PRO A 63 22.71 8.90 -9.26
N ARG A 64 23.75 9.14 -8.45
CA ARG A 64 23.64 9.11 -6.97
C ARG A 64 22.53 10.01 -6.43
N TRP A 65 22.34 11.21 -6.99
CA TRP A 65 21.27 12.14 -6.57
C TRP A 65 19.87 11.58 -6.86
N GLY A 66 19.67 10.92 -8.00
CA GLY A 66 18.38 10.36 -8.36
C GLY A 66 17.97 9.19 -7.45
N ILE A 67 18.95 8.42 -6.97
CA ILE A 67 18.72 7.38 -5.95
C ILE A 67 18.18 8.00 -4.65
N TRP A 68 18.76 9.13 -4.20
CA TRP A 68 18.28 9.83 -3.01
C TRP A 68 16.87 10.38 -3.20
N VAL A 69 16.59 11.01 -4.35
CA VAL A 69 15.24 11.50 -4.67
C VAL A 69 14.22 10.37 -4.61
N TYR A 70 14.53 9.21 -5.21
CA TYR A 70 13.66 8.03 -5.18
C TYR A 70 13.40 7.51 -3.76
N LEU A 71 14.43 7.44 -2.92
CA LEU A 71 14.28 6.95 -1.54
C LEU A 71 13.52 7.94 -0.65
N VAL A 72 13.77 9.25 -0.83
CA VAL A 72 13.07 10.30 -0.09
C VAL A 72 11.58 10.31 -0.46
N THR A 73 11.24 10.21 -1.74
CA THR A 73 9.83 10.17 -2.16
C THR A 73 9.14 8.91 -1.65
N LEU A 74 9.81 7.76 -1.67
CA LEU A 74 9.29 6.52 -1.10
C LEU A 74 9.03 6.64 0.41
N LEU A 75 9.92 7.32 1.14
CA LEU A 75 9.79 7.53 2.58
C LEU A 75 8.69 8.53 2.92
N LEU A 76 8.55 9.60 2.12
CA LEU A 76 7.47 10.57 2.27
C LEU A 76 6.08 9.99 1.97
N ALA A 77 5.99 8.94 1.17
CA ALA A 77 4.73 8.26 0.91
C ALA A 77 4.24 7.41 2.11
N GLN A 78 5.14 6.92 2.96
CA GLN A 78 4.79 6.07 4.11
C GLN A 78 3.78 6.71 5.08
N PRO A 79 3.95 7.96 5.56
CA PRO A 79 2.98 8.57 6.47
C PRO A 79 1.59 8.73 5.85
N TYR A 80 1.50 9.00 4.55
CA TYR A 80 0.23 9.06 3.83
C TYR A 80 -0.49 7.70 3.87
N TRP A 81 0.22 6.61 3.56
CA TRP A 81 -0.35 5.26 3.59
C TRP A 81 -0.79 4.82 4.99
N VAL A 82 -0.03 5.16 6.03
CA VAL A 82 -0.42 4.88 7.43
C VAL A 82 -1.74 5.59 7.78
N LEU A 83 -1.89 6.84 7.35
CA LEU A 83 -3.12 7.60 7.58
C LEU A 83 -4.30 7.00 6.81
N GLU A 84 -4.08 6.54 5.58
CA GLU A 84 -5.12 5.88 4.77
C GLU A 84 -5.58 4.54 5.37
N ILE A 85 -4.65 3.72 5.88
CA ILE A 85 -4.99 2.49 6.62
C ILE A 85 -5.83 2.82 7.85
N TYR A 86 -5.44 3.84 8.62
CA TYR A 86 -6.18 4.25 9.80
C TYR A 86 -7.59 4.73 9.43
N ALA A 87 -7.71 5.58 8.41
CA ALA A 87 -8.99 6.06 7.91
C ALA A 87 -9.88 4.89 7.46
N ASN A 88 -9.33 3.93 6.71
CA ASN A 88 -10.04 2.72 6.28
C ASN A 88 -10.54 1.90 7.48
N PHE A 89 -9.68 1.67 8.47
CA PHE A 89 -10.04 0.92 9.67
C PHE A 89 -11.14 1.61 10.47
N VAL A 90 -11.03 2.92 10.66
CA VAL A 90 -12.07 3.72 11.33
C VAL A 90 -13.36 3.61 10.53
N PHE A 91 -13.37 3.92 9.23
CA PHE A 91 -14.59 3.88 8.41
C PHE A 91 -15.38 2.58 8.51
N PHE A 92 -14.70 1.44 8.44
CA PHE A 92 -15.34 0.13 8.34
C PHE A 92 -15.58 -0.57 9.69
N ASN A 93 -14.80 -0.26 10.75
CA ASN A 93 -14.90 -0.97 12.03
C ASN A 93 -15.36 -0.08 13.20
N LYS A 94 -15.22 1.24 13.12
CA LYS A 94 -15.70 2.18 14.14
C LYS A 94 -16.49 3.28 13.42
N HIS A 95 -17.81 3.21 13.44
CA HIS A 95 -18.71 4.23 12.87
C HIS A 95 -18.47 5.63 13.48
N ASP A 96 -17.38 6.29 13.09
CA ASP A 96 -16.85 7.48 13.73
C ASP A 96 -17.17 8.73 12.89
N LEU A 97 -17.40 9.85 13.57
CA LEU A 97 -17.89 11.11 12.97
C LEU A 97 -16.85 11.81 12.08
N LEU A 98 -15.61 11.28 12.01
CA LEU A 98 -14.51 11.80 11.19
C LEU A 98 -14.93 11.99 9.72
N PHE A 99 -15.67 11.02 9.18
CA PHE A 99 -16.13 11.04 7.79
C PHE A 99 -17.25 12.03 7.51
N LEU A 100 -17.89 12.63 8.53
CA LEU A 100 -18.83 13.74 8.29
C LEU A 100 -18.10 15.05 7.99
N LYS A 101 -16.88 15.24 8.53
CA LYS A 101 -16.08 16.45 8.31
C LYS A 101 -15.14 16.36 7.12
N THR A 102 -14.64 15.16 6.78
CA THR A 102 -13.64 14.98 5.70
C THR A 102 -14.26 14.79 4.31
N ARG A 103 -15.48 14.24 4.21
CA ARG A 103 -16.19 14.01 2.93
C ARG A 103 -16.34 15.21 2.00
N PRO A 104 -16.62 16.44 2.50
CA PRO A 104 -16.71 17.62 1.62
C PRO A 104 -15.36 17.98 0.98
N LEU A 105 -14.25 17.56 1.59
CA LEU A 105 -12.89 17.84 1.14
C LEU A 105 -12.32 16.71 0.28
N GLU A 106 -12.87 15.48 0.34
CA GLU A 106 -12.46 14.35 -0.49
C GLU A 106 -12.39 14.67 -2.00
N PRO A 107 -13.31 15.44 -2.62
CA PRO A 107 -13.21 15.77 -4.05
C PRO A 107 -12.03 16.67 -4.42
N LEU A 108 -11.42 17.37 -3.46
CA LEU A 108 -10.30 18.29 -3.71
C LEU A 108 -8.94 17.57 -3.67
N PHE A 109 -8.87 16.40 -3.05
CA PHE A 109 -7.63 15.67 -2.79
C PHE A 109 -7.59 14.28 -3.46
N ARG A 110 -8.57 13.98 -4.33
CA ARG A 110 -8.71 12.71 -5.07
C ARG A 110 -8.36 12.91 -6.55
#